data_AF-A0A392UZ20-F1
#
_entry.id   AF-A0A392UZ20-F1
#
_cell.length_a   1.000
_cell.length_b   1.000
_cell.length_c   1.000
_cell.angle_alpha   90.00
_cell.angle_beta   90.00
_cell.angle_gamma   90.00
#
_symmetry.space_group_name_H-M   'P 1'
#
loop_
_entity.id
_entity.type
_entity.pdbx_description
1 polymer ?
#
loop_
_entity_poly.entity_id
_entity_poly.type
_entity_poly.pdbx_seq_one_letter_code
_entity_poly.pdbx_strand_id
1 'polypeptide(L)' 'MAASMYDQYYRMDWRLPHYSPPLMAAVQDYRAQTPTPSYYQQYPQQSDLTGHFQRQTTRLLEHQTHV' A
#
# COMPACT_ATOMS: atom_id res chain seq x y z
N MET A 1 -12.12 -7.76 -9.59
CA MET A 1 -13.19 -6.87 -10.12
C MET A 1 -12.54 -5.74 -10.94
N ALA A 2 -13.24 -5.09 -11.87
CA ALA A 2 -12.63 -4.14 -12.83
C ALA A 2 -11.91 -2.93 -12.19
N ALA A 3 -12.40 -2.41 -11.06
CA ALA A 3 -11.75 -1.29 -10.36
C ALA A 3 -10.40 -1.67 -9.74
N SER A 4 -10.29 -2.87 -9.15
CA SER A 4 -9.02 -3.35 -8.57
C SER A 4 -7.95 -3.58 -9.65
N MET A 5 -8.36 -4.04 -10.84
CA MET A 5 -7.48 -4.15 -12.01
C MET A 5 -7.04 -2.78 -12.51
N TYR A 6 -7.95 -1.81 -12.59
CA TYR A 6 -7.61 -0.44 -12.96
C TYR A 6 -6.55 0.16 -12.02
N ASP A 7 -6.77 0.04 -10.71
CA ASP A 7 -5.87 0.56 -9.68
C ASP A 7 -4.48 -0.09 -9.75
N GLN A 8 -4.41 -1.41 -9.97
CA GLN A 8 -3.12 -2.10 -10.11
C GLN A 8 -2.34 -1.63 -11.33
N TYR A 9 -3.00 -1.51 -12.48
CA TYR A 9 -2.33 -1.10 -13.71
C TYR A 9 -1.86 0.36 -13.62
N TYR A 10 -2.67 1.22 -13.01
CA TYR A 10 -2.30 2.60 -12.72
C TYR A 10 -1.09 2.67 -11.76
N ARG A 11 -1.05 1.87 -10.69
CA ARG A 11 0.05 1.84 -9.71
C ARG A 11 1.37 1.33 -10.28
N MET A 12 1.31 0.44 -11.27
CA MET A 12 2.50 -0.13 -11.91
C MET A 12 2.97 0.66 -13.13
N ASP A 13 2.35 1.82 -13.40
CA ASP A 13 2.56 2.61 -14.62
C ASP A 13 2.41 1.75 -15.90
N TRP A 14 1.53 0.76 -15.83
CA TRP A 14 1.24 -0.13 -16.95
C TRP A 14 0.18 0.48 -17.86
N ARG A 15 0.16 0.00 -19.11
CA ARG A 15 -0.89 0.38 -20.07
C ARG A 15 -2.25 -0.03 -19.52
N LEU A 16 -3.11 0.96 -19.27
CA LEU A 16 -4.43 0.74 -18.70
C LEU A 16 -5.25 -0.29 -19.52
N PRO A 17 -6.03 -1.15 -18.84
CA PRO A 17 -6.91 -2.11 -19.50
C PRO A 17 -7.97 -1.38 -20.32
N HIS A 18 -8.31 -1.95 -21.48
CA HIS A 18 -9.36 -1.39 -22.33
C HIS A 18 -10.73 -1.77 -21.78
N TYR A 19 -11.48 -0.77 -21.30
CA TYR A 19 -12.84 -0.94 -20.83
C TYR A 19 -13.83 -0.32 -21.81
N SER A 20 -15.01 -0.94 -21.94
CA SER A 20 -16.12 -0.31 -22.61
C SER A 20 -16.52 0.98 -21.86
N PRO A 21 -17.08 2.00 -22.55
CA PRO A 21 -17.44 3.27 -21.91
C PRO A 21 -18.32 3.11 -20.66
N PRO A 22 -19.36 2.25 -20.63
CA PRO A 22 -20.19 2.05 -19.44
C PRO A 22 -19.42 1.43 -18.27
N LEU A 23 -18.51 0.49 -18.56
CA LEU A 23 -17.69 -0.14 -17.52
C LEU A 23 -16.66 0.84 -16.96
N MET A 24 -16.09 1.69 -17.81
CA MET A 24 -15.15 2.73 -17.39
C MET A 24 -15.83 3.78 -16.49
N ALA A 25 -17.08 4.15 -16.78
CA ALA A 25 -17.87 5.02 -15.91
C ALA A 25 -18.11 4.36 -14.53
N ALA A 26 -18.56 3.11 -14.51
CA ALA A 26 -18.77 2.37 -13.25
C ALA A 26 -17.48 2.22 -12.42
N VAL A 27 -16.33 2.03 -13.07
CA VAL A 27 -15.03 2.00 -12.38
C VAL A 27 -14.70 3.36 -11.75
N GLN A 28 -14.93 4.47 -12.44
CA GLN A 28 -14.69 5.81 -11.91
C GLN A 28 -15.63 6.14 -10.75
N ASP A 29 -16.92 5.85 -10.88
CA ASP A 29 -17.92 6.06 -9.83
C ASP A 29 -17.58 5.26 -8.57
N TYR A 30 -17.17 4.01 -8.75
CA TYR A 30 -16.70 3.17 -7.65
C TYR A 30 -15.47 3.78 -6.97
N ARG A 31 -14.46 4.23 -7.74
CA ARG A 31 -13.24 4.85 -7.18
C ARG A 31 -13.52 6.15 -6.43
N ALA A 32 -14.54 6.90 -6.82
CA ALA A 32 -14.98 8.08 -6.09
C ALA A 32 -15.64 7.73 -4.74
N GLN A 33 -16.37 6.61 -4.68
CA GLN A 33 -17.06 6.14 -3.47
C GLN A 33 -16.14 5.39 -2.50
N THR A 34 -15.17 4.65 -3.04
CA THR A 34 -14.20 3.87 -2.25
C THR A 34 -12.79 4.39 -2.52
N PRO A 35 -12.34 5.43 -1.81
CA PRO A 35 -10.98 5.93 -1.96
C PRO A 35 -9.99 4.83 -1.58
N THR A 36 -9.25 4.34 -2.57
CA THR A 36 -8.17 3.38 -2.35
C THR A 36 -7.05 4.09 -1.58
N PRO A 37 -6.57 3.54 -0.45
CA PRO A 37 -5.43 4.11 0.27
C PRO A 37 -4.26 4.30 -0.68
N SER A 38 -3.49 5.39 -0.55
CA SER A 38 -2.32 5.60 -1.39
C SER A 38 -1.37 4.42 -1.23
N TYR A 39 -0.85 3.91 -2.34
CA TYR A 39 0.10 2.79 -2.34
C TYR A 39 1.27 3.06 -1.39
N TYR A 40 1.79 4.29 -1.38
CA TYR A 40 2.89 4.69 -0.51
C TYR A 40 2.51 4.83 0.97
N GLN A 41 1.22 5.00 1.28
CA GLN A 41 0.74 4.99 2.67
C GLN A 41 0.65 3.57 3.25
N GLN A 42 0.73 2.53 2.42
CA GLN A 42 0.68 1.14 2.87
C GLN A 42 2.04 0.63 3.36
N TYR A 43 3.13 1.35 3.07
CA TYR A 43 4.47 0.97 3.49
C TYR A 43 4.93 1.82 4.68
N PRO A 44 5.59 1.20 5.68
CA PRO A 44 6.18 1.94 6.79
C PRO A 44 7.24 2.91 6.25
N GLN A 45 7.28 4.11 6.82
CA GLN A 45 8.31 5.08 6.49
C GLN A 45 9.65 4.63 7.06
N GLN A 46 10.74 5.20 6.55
CA GLN A 46 12.09 4.89 7.05
C GLN A 46 12.22 5.14 8.56
N SER A 47 11.54 6.15 9.11
CA SER A 47 11.45 6.42 10.54
C SER A 47 10.81 5.27 11.32
N ASP A 48 9.73 4.69 10.78
CA ASP A 48 9.04 3.56 11.41
C ASP A 48 9.93 2.32 11.45
N LEU A 49 10.63 2.06 10.34
CA LEU A 49 11.61 0.96 10.24
C LEU A 49 12.77 1.17 11.21
N THR A 50 13.33 2.38 11.26
CA THR A 50 14.44 2.71 12.16
C THR A 50 14.04 2.51 13.61
N GLY A 51 12.87 3.03 14.01
CA GLY A 51 12.35 2.86 15.36
C GLY A 51 11.98 1.41 15.68
N HIS A 52 11.59 0.60 14.70
CA HIS A 52 11.38 -0.84 14.88
C HIS A 52 12.69 -1.54 15.23
N PHE A 53 13.74 -1.35 14.43
CA PHE A 53 15.04 -2.00 14.65
C PHE A 53 15.71 -1.54 15.94
N GLN A 54 15.64 -0.25 16.28
CA GLN A 54 16.16 0.25 17.56
C GLN A 54 15.55 -0.51 18.75
N ARG A 55 14.23 -0.69 18.75
CA ARG A 55 13.53 -1.45 19.80
C ARG A 55 13.93 -2.92 19.83
N GLN A 56 14.21 -3.53 18.67
CA GLN A 56 14.72 -4.89 18.61
C GLN A 56 16.12 -4.99 19.21
N THR A 57 17.01 -4.03 18.91
CA THR A 57 18.36 -3.99 19.47
C THR A 57 18.33 -3.81 20.99
N THR A 58 17.47 -2.93 21.52
CA THR A 58 17.30 -2.75 22.96
C THR A 58 16.88 -4.04 23.65
N ARG A 59 15.84 -4.71 23.15
CA ARG A 59 15.38 -5.99 23.71
C ARG A 59 16.47 -7.06 23.66
N LEU A 60 17.22 -7.13 22.56
CA LEU A 60 18.32 -8.09 22.43
C LEU A 60 19.38 -7.87 23.52
N LEU A 61 19.77 -6.63 23.77
CA LEU A 61 20.75 -6.28 24.80
C LEU A 61 20.22 -6.59 26.21
N GLU A 62 18.95 -6.27 26.49
CA GLU A 62 18.28 -6.62 27.76
C GLU A 62 18.29 -8.14 28.00
N HIS A 63 17.98 -8.94 26.98
CA HIS A 63 18.00 -10.39 27.07
C HIS A 63 19.41 -10.96 27.32
N GLN A 64 20.46 -10.34 26.76
CA GLN A 64 21.84 -10.78 26.97
C GLN A 64 22.40 -10.41 28.34
N THR A 65 21.87 -9.35 28.97
CA THR A 65 22.37 -8.83 30.26
C THR A 65 21.68 -9.41 31.47
N HIS A 66 20.58 -10.15 31.29
CA HIS A 66 19.81 -10.80 32.36
C HIS A 66 20.07 -12.32 32.47
N VAL A 67 21.29 -12.78 32.15
CA VAL A 67 21.76 -14.17 32.41
C VAL A 67 22.70 -14.19 33.61
#